data_AF-A0A6A4P6J6-F1
#
_entry.id   AF-A0A6A4P6J6-F1
#
_cell.length_a   1.000
_cell.length_b   1.000
_cell.length_c   1.000
_cell.angle_alpha   90.00
_cell.angle_beta   90.00
_cell.angle_gamma   90.00
#
_symmetry.space_group_name_H-M   'P 1'
#
loop_
_entity.id
_entity.type
_entity.pdbx_description
1 polymer ?
#
loop_
_entity_poly.entity_id
_entity_poly.type
_entity_poly.pdbx_seq_one_letter_code
_entity_poly.pdbx_strand_id
1 'polypeptide(L)'
;MPKFPSPSPVLNNLTFVREEILSRDGEFGGSEFGGFPTLKQRNDSFNIRESMSVHCGFVRGIKPGHNTGFDMDEADLLELEQCNGVVVASAIFGNFDEINEPKHISDYSRKTVCFLMFVDEITEKYLRSSVKLGISKKIGLWRIIVTRNLPYKDARRTGKIPKLLLHRLVPNARYSIWIDGKLELVVDPYQILERFLWRTNATFAISKHYRRFDVFVEAEANKAASKYDNASIDFQIEFYKKEGLTPYTEAKLPLISDVPEGCVIVKEHVPISNLLTCLWFNEVDRFTSRDQISFSTARDKVLSRVDFKFHMFLDCERRNFVIQKYHRDLLLQLAAPGARIHPPPPSLPVLETSLPEKVVTSSDRTGPGKPSRDRISGSKRHRKVVAGSKYIEGR
;
A
#
# COMPACT_ATOMS: atom_id res chain seq x y z
N MET A 1 11.96 22.43 -8.18
CA MET A 1 11.09 22.35 -6.98
C MET A 1 10.36 23.66 -6.81
N PRO A 2 9.03 23.66 -6.60
CA PRO A 2 8.27 24.88 -6.33
C PRO A 2 8.81 25.65 -5.13
N LYS A 3 8.79 26.99 -5.15
CA LYS A 3 9.32 27.82 -4.05
C LYS A 3 8.45 27.75 -2.80
N PHE A 4 7.13 27.78 -2.96
CA PHE A 4 6.16 27.80 -1.86
C PHE A 4 5.40 26.48 -1.76
N PRO A 5 5.08 26.01 -0.54
CA PRO A 5 4.21 24.85 -0.33
C PRO A 5 2.88 24.97 -1.06
N SER A 6 2.33 23.84 -1.50
CA SER A 6 0.97 23.80 -2.02
C SER A 6 -0.05 24.20 -0.93
N PRO A 7 -1.16 24.86 -1.28
CA PRO A 7 -2.21 25.17 -0.31
C PRO A 7 -2.84 23.88 0.22
N SER A 8 -3.23 23.92 1.49
CA SER A 8 -3.95 22.84 2.16
C SER A 8 -5.42 23.23 2.30
N PRO A 9 -6.36 22.54 1.64
CA PRO A 9 -7.78 22.88 1.67
C PRO A 9 -8.35 22.67 3.08
N VAL A 10 -9.04 23.70 3.58
CA VAL A 10 -9.63 23.79 4.93
C VAL A 10 -8.60 23.74 6.05
N LEU A 11 -7.81 22.68 6.17
CA LEU A 11 -6.87 22.45 7.25
C LEU A 11 -5.57 23.24 7.07
N ASN A 12 -5.32 24.21 7.95
CA ASN A 12 -4.12 25.04 7.95
C ASN A 12 -3.09 24.60 9.00
N ASN A 13 -3.56 24.19 10.18
CA ASN A 13 -2.70 23.79 11.28
C ASN A 13 -3.03 22.38 11.77
N LEU A 14 -2.08 21.45 11.62
CA LEU A 14 -2.21 20.09 12.09
C LEU A 14 -1.17 19.85 13.19
N THR A 15 -1.65 19.53 14.38
CA THR A 15 -0.83 19.09 15.50
C THR A 15 -1.16 17.64 15.84
N PHE A 16 -0.37 17.05 16.75
CA PHE A 16 -0.47 15.63 17.06
C PHE A 16 -0.72 15.43 18.55
N VAL A 17 -1.64 14.52 18.86
CA VAL A 17 -2.00 14.19 20.24
C VAL A 17 -0.82 13.53 20.95
N ARG A 18 -0.61 13.94 22.21
CA ARG A 18 0.32 13.33 23.16
C ARG A 18 -0.44 12.95 24.42
N GLU A 19 -0.22 11.73 24.89
CA GLU A 19 -0.92 11.16 26.03
C GLU A 19 0.06 10.31 26.86
N GLU A 20 0.30 10.72 28.11
CA GLU A 20 1.11 9.95 29.04
C GLU A 20 0.30 8.78 29.63
N ILE A 21 -0.94 9.07 30.02
CA ILE A 21 -1.91 8.10 30.55
C ILE A 21 -2.82 7.67 29.41
N LEU A 22 -2.69 6.40 29.02
CA LEU A 22 -3.51 5.81 27.97
C LEU A 22 -4.73 5.13 28.60
N SER A 23 -5.91 5.46 28.09
CA SER A 23 -7.12 4.75 28.48
C SER A 23 -7.37 3.59 27.50
N ARG A 24 -7.61 2.40 28.04
CA ARG A 24 -8.03 1.23 27.27
C ARG A 24 -9.53 1.00 27.45
N ASP A 25 -10.32 2.07 27.40
CA ASP A 25 -11.78 2.02 27.62
C ASP A 25 -12.47 1.14 26.58
N GLY A 26 -12.47 -0.19 26.81
CA GLY A 26 -13.35 -1.23 26.27
C GLY A 26 -13.46 -1.42 24.76
N GLU A 27 -12.98 -0.49 23.94
CA GLU A 27 -13.14 -0.53 22.50
C GLU A 27 -12.05 -1.35 21.83
N PHE A 28 -12.42 -2.00 20.73
CA PHE A 28 -11.51 -2.92 20.04
C PHE A 28 -10.39 -2.19 19.29
N GLY A 29 -9.26 -2.89 19.19
CA GLY A 29 -8.14 -2.48 18.35
C GLY A 29 -7.32 -1.32 18.92
N GLY A 30 -6.36 -0.87 18.11
CA GLY A 30 -5.40 0.17 18.46
C GLY A 30 -4.19 -0.39 19.22
N SER A 31 -3.25 0.49 19.53
CA SER A 31 -2.04 0.14 20.26
C SER A 31 -1.61 1.23 21.21
N GLU A 32 -0.66 0.91 22.10
CA GLU A 32 0.00 1.90 22.95
C GLU A 32 0.74 2.96 22.13
N PHE A 33 1.24 2.59 20.96
CA PHE A 33 1.91 3.51 20.03
C PHE A 33 0.93 4.49 19.39
N GLY A 34 -0.28 4.04 19.05
CA GLY A 34 -1.36 4.85 18.49
C GLY A 34 -2.21 5.58 19.53
N GLY A 35 -2.15 5.18 20.81
CA GLY A 35 -2.85 5.79 21.94
C GLY A 35 -4.28 5.30 22.18
N PHE A 36 -4.69 4.18 21.59
CA PHE A 36 -6.04 3.63 21.72
C PHE A 36 -7.17 4.67 21.54
N PRO A 37 -7.20 5.46 20.45
CA PRO A 37 -8.28 6.42 20.26
C PRO A 37 -9.63 5.70 20.30
N THR A 38 -10.64 6.31 20.90
CA THR A 38 -12.03 5.82 20.84
C THR A 38 -12.61 5.97 19.43
N LEU A 39 -13.73 5.30 19.14
CA LEU A 39 -14.48 5.42 17.89
C LEU A 39 -15.04 6.84 17.75
N LYS A 40 -15.38 7.49 18.87
CA LYS A 40 -15.76 8.91 18.87
C LYS A 40 -14.58 9.78 18.42
N GLN A 41 -13.40 9.64 19.03
CA GLN A 41 -12.20 10.39 18.63
C GLN A 41 -11.81 10.09 17.17
N ARG A 42 -11.90 8.83 16.74
CA ARG A 42 -11.72 8.43 15.34
C ARG A 42 -12.67 9.18 14.42
N ASN A 43 -13.97 9.17 14.70
CA ASN A 43 -14.95 9.83 13.85
C ASN A 43 -14.78 11.35 13.85
N ASP A 44 -14.44 11.93 15.01
CA ASP A 44 -14.13 13.35 15.14
C ASP A 44 -12.90 13.75 14.32
N SER A 45 -11.91 12.86 14.17
CA SER A 45 -10.72 13.11 13.34
C SER A 45 -11.00 13.18 11.82
N PHE A 46 -12.16 12.71 11.36
CA PHE A 46 -12.63 12.90 9.99
C PHE A 46 -13.45 14.20 9.82
N ASN A 47 -13.80 14.90 10.90
CA ASN A 47 -14.44 16.21 10.83
C ASN A 47 -13.36 17.30 10.66
N ILE A 48 -12.90 17.49 9.42
CA ILE A 48 -11.76 18.37 9.10
C ILE A 48 -12.10 19.84 9.41
N ARG A 49 -11.23 20.49 10.19
CA ARG A 49 -11.33 21.90 10.62
C ARG A 49 -10.05 22.65 10.24
N GLU A 50 -10.06 23.97 10.36
CA GLU A 50 -8.87 24.80 10.07
C GLU A 50 -7.67 24.47 10.96
N SER A 51 -7.93 24.08 12.20
CA SER A 51 -6.92 23.62 13.15
C SER A 51 -7.41 22.38 13.88
N MET A 52 -6.58 21.33 13.96
CA MET A 52 -6.92 20.12 14.70
C MET A 52 -5.69 19.39 15.24
N SER A 53 -5.89 18.70 16.37
CA SER A 53 -4.96 17.71 16.93
C SER A 53 -5.47 16.32 16.59
N VAL A 54 -4.60 15.43 16.10
CA VAL A 54 -4.99 14.05 15.76
C VAL A 54 -4.02 13.02 16.33
N HIS A 55 -4.52 11.85 16.73
CA HIS A 55 -3.68 10.68 16.98
C HIS A 55 -2.97 10.28 15.69
N CYS A 56 -1.66 10.11 15.71
CA CYS A 56 -0.86 9.84 14.50
C CYS A 56 0.43 9.10 14.84
N GLY A 57 0.31 8.06 15.66
CA GLY A 57 1.44 7.40 16.29
C GLY A 57 2.24 8.33 17.22
N PHE A 58 3.25 7.77 17.89
CA PHE A 58 4.16 8.52 18.77
C PHE A 58 3.43 9.35 19.83
N VAL A 59 2.37 8.79 20.43
CA VAL A 59 1.55 9.50 21.43
C VAL A 59 2.28 9.68 22.75
N ARG A 60 3.26 8.82 23.04
CA ARG A 60 4.17 8.91 24.18
C ARG A 60 5.52 9.47 23.76
N GLY A 61 6.33 9.83 24.74
CA GLY A 61 7.70 10.32 24.56
C GLY A 61 7.78 11.81 24.18
N ILE A 62 9.00 12.28 24.03
CA ILE A 62 9.28 13.72 23.88
C ILE A 62 9.15 14.16 22.42
N LYS A 63 9.57 13.30 21.49
CA LYS A 63 9.50 13.51 20.04
C LYS A 63 9.48 12.16 19.33
N PRO A 64 8.91 12.04 18.11
CA PRO A 64 8.94 10.80 17.34
C PRO A 64 10.32 10.18 17.30
N GLY A 65 10.43 8.90 17.66
CA GLY A 65 11.70 8.18 17.68
C GLY A 65 12.53 8.30 18.96
N HIS A 66 12.06 9.04 19.97
CA HIS A 66 12.72 9.15 21.28
C HIS A 66 11.77 8.77 22.43
N ASN A 67 11.93 7.55 22.96
CA ASN A 67 11.09 6.94 24.00
C ASN A 67 9.60 6.88 23.62
N THR A 68 9.35 6.45 22.39
CA THR A 68 8.02 6.39 21.77
C THR A 68 7.57 4.97 21.43
N GLY A 69 8.43 3.97 21.62
CA GLY A 69 8.19 2.59 21.17
C GLY A 69 8.49 2.39 19.68
N PHE A 70 9.37 3.21 19.11
CA PHE A 70 9.94 3.05 17.77
C PHE A 70 11.24 3.86 17.75
N ASP A 71 12.15 3.49 18.64
CA ASP A 71 13.21 4.39 19.11
C ASP A 71 14.45 4.31 18.23
N MET A 72 15.14 5.43 18.06
CA MET A 72 16.33 5.54 17.22
C MET A 72 17.46 6.17 18.03
N ASP A 73 18.70 5.90 17.63
CA ASP A 73 19.87 6.53 18.25
C ASP A 73 19.81 8.06 18.04
N GLU A 74 20.27 8.87 19.01
CA GLU A 74 20.29 10.34 18.90
C GLU A 74 20.97 10.85 17.63
N ALA A 75 22.06 10.21 17.21
CA ALA A 75 22.76 10.56 15.97
C ALA A 75 21.90 10.32 14.72
N ASP A 76 21.04 9.29 14.73
CA ASP A 76 20.11 9.02 13.64
C ASP A 76 18.95 10.04 13.69
N LEU A 77 18.44 10.41 14.87
CA LEU A 77 17.42 11.47 15.03
C LEU A 77 17.88 12.82 14.49
N LEU A 78 19.13 13.21 14.79
CA LEU A 78 19.73 14.45 14.27
C LEU A 78 19.83 14.44 12.74
N GLU A 79 20.18 13.30 12.13
CA GLU A 79 20.23 13.15 10.67
C GLU A 79 18.83 13.32 10.06
N LEU A 80 17.79 12.74 10.67
CA LEU A 80 16.40 12.89 10.21
C LEU A 80 15.92 14.35 10.29
N GLU A 81 16.29 15.07 11.35
CA GLU A 81 15.98 16.49 11.50
C GLU A 81 16.74 17.37 10.47
N GLN A 82 17.97 17.00 10.10
CA GLN A 82 18.75 17.73 9.10
C GLN A 82 18.30 17.49 7.66
N CYS A 83 17.45 16.49 7.43
CA CYS A 83 16.91 16.21 6.11
C CYS A 83 15.90 17.29 5.67
N ASN A 84 16.37 18.21 4.84
CA ASN A 84 15.58 19.31 4.30
C ASN A 84 15.19 19.05 2.85
N GLY A 85 13.95 19.38 2.47
CA GLY A 85 13.52 19.32 1.07
C GLY A 85 12.94 17.96 0.67
N VAL A 86 13.75 17.01 0.22
CA VAL A 86 13.25 15.72 -0.33
C VAL A 86 13.86 14.53 0.40
N VAL A 87 13.00 13.62 0.83
CA VAL A 87 13.41 12.31 1.38
C VAL A 87 12.89 11.17 0.52
N VAL A 88 13.77 10.23 0.19
CA VAL A 88 13.39 8.91 -0.31
C VAL A 88 13.58 7.93 0.84
N ALA A 89 12.54 7.18 1.18
CA ALA A 89 12.57 6.27 2.31
C ALA A 89 12.09 4.88 1.94
N SER A 90 12.68 3.89 2.58
CA SER A 90 12.30 2.48 2.52
C SER A 90 12.48 1.85 3.91
N ALA A 91 11.95 0.65 4.11
CA ALA A 91 12.23 -0.13 5.31
C ALA A 91 12.34 -1.63 5.04
N ILE A 92 13.14 -2.30 5.84
CA ILE A 92 13.26 -3.76 5.89
C ILE A 92 13.23 -4.18 7.36
N PHE A 93 12.14 -4.83 7.74
CA PHE A 93 11.93 -5.37 9.09
C PHE A 93 11.86 -6.90 9.02
N GLY A 94 12.38 -7.59 10.03
CA GLY A 94 12.43 -9.05 10.09
C GLY A 94 13.33 -9.67 9.03
N ASN A 95 14.25 -8.91 8.44
CA ASN A 95 15.17 -9.35 7.38
C ASN A 95 14.44 -10.01 6.20
N PHE A 96 13.29 -9.43 5.83
CA PHE A 96 12.33 -9.97 4.87
C PHE A 96 12.78 -9.78 3.41
N ASP A 97 13.54 -8.72 3.13
CA ASP A 97 14.00 -8.32 1.81
C ASP A 97 15.52 -8.08 1.82
N GLU A 98 16.13 -8.09 0.63
CA GLU A 98 17.49 -7.59 0.44
C GLU A 98 17.46 -6.07 0.17
N ILE A 99 18.53 -5.36 0.56
CA ILE A 99 18.67 -3.94 0.25
C ILE A 99 18.94 -3.77 -1.25
N ASN A 100 18.07 -3.02 -1.91
CA ASN A 100 18.21 -2.63 -3.31
C ASN A 100 18.71 -1.19 -3.41
N GLU A 101 19.89 -0.99 -4.01
CA GLU A 101 20.48 0.34 -4.14
C GLU A 101 19.80 1.17 -5.24
N PRO A 102 19.50 2.46 -5.02
CA PRO A 102 18.96 3.33 -6.05
C PRO A 102 19.96 3.51 -7.20
N LYS A 103 19.46 3.45 -8.44
CA LYS A 103 20.23 3.63 -9.67
C LYS A 103 19.81 4.89 -10.41
N HIS A 104 20.69 5.36 -11.30
CA HIS A 104 20.47 6.53 -12.15
C HIS A 104 20.12 7.83 -11.38
N ILE A 105 20.69 7.97 -10.18
CA ILE A 105 20.55 9.18 -9.35
C ILE A 105 21.59 10.21 -9.76
N SER A 106 21.13 11.42 -10.10
CA SER A 106 21.98 12.54 -10.51
C SER A 106 22.87 13.04 -9.37
N ASP A 107 23.99 13.68 -9.70
CA ASP A 107 24.90 14.27 -8.69
C ASP A 107 24.21 15.35 -7.84
N TYR A 108 23.23 16.04 -8.41
CA TYR A 108 22.40 16.99 -7.68
C TYR A 108 21.58 16.26 -6.61
N SER A 109 20.81 15.23 -6.99
CA SER A 109 20.00 14.45 -6.06
C SER A 109 20.82 13.71 -5.00
N ARG A 110 22.03 13.25 -5.34
CA ARG A 110 22.96 12.65 -4.36
C ARG A 110 23.35 13.61 -3.23
N LYS A 111 23.31 14.92 -3.48
CA LYS A 111 23.66 15.98 -2.51
C LYS A 111 22.45 16.56 -1.81
N THR A 112 21.28 16.57 -2.45
CA THR A 112 20.10 17.29 -1.95
C THR A 112 18.94 16.38 -1.51
N VAL A 113 18.98 15.09 -1.80
CA VAL A 113 17.97 14.12 -1.39
C VAL A 113 18.53 13.21 -0.31
N CYS A 114 17.80 13.06 0.79
CA CYS A 114 18.13 12.07 1.81
C CYS A 114 17.58 10.71 1.41
N PHE A 115 18.42 9.68 1.42
CA PHE A 115 18.01 8.30 1.17
C PHE A 115 18.07 7.54 2.49
N LEU A 116 16.91 7.19 3.05
CA LEU A 116 16.80 6.59 4.37
C LEU A 116 16.26 5.15 4.30
N MET A 117 16.92 4.22 4.97
CA MET A 117 16.47 2.83 5.08
C MET A 117 16.26 2.49 6.55
N PHE A 118 15.01 2.34 6.97
CA PHE A 118 14.67 1.95 8.34
C PHE A 118 14.77 0.43 8.50
N VAL A 119 15.45 -0.03 9.55
CA VAL A 119 15.66 -1.45 9.82
C VAL A 119 15.47 -1.77 11.30
N ASP A 120 15.11 -3.01 11.61
CA ASP A 120 15.18 -3.52 12.99
C ASP A 120 16.56 -4.09 13.32
N GLU A 121 16.75 -4.41 14.60
CA GLU A 121 17.98 -5.00 15.12
C GLU A 121 18.31 -6.36 14.47
N ILE A 122 17.28 -7.13 14.07
CA ILE A 122 17.45 -8.41 13.37
C ILE A 122 18.10 -8.17 12.01
N THR A 123 17.58 -7.22 11.24
CA THR A 123 18.09 -6.86 9.92
C THR A 123 19.46 -6.18 10.06
N GLU A 124 19.66 -5.28 11.03
CA GLU A 124 20.96 -4.65 11.30
C GLU A 124 22.05 -5.71 11.54
N LYS A 125 21.78 -6.70 12.40
CA LYS A 125 22.73 -7.78 12.72
C LYS A 125 23.13 -8.54 11.45
N TYR A 126 22.17 -8.83 10.57
CA TYR A 126 22.45 -9.47 9.29
C TYR A 126 23.33 -8.60 8.37
N LEU A 127 23.02 -7.31 8.24
CA LEU A 127 23.78 -6.38 7.41
C LEU A 127 25.22 -6.19 7.89
N ARG A 128 25.45 -6.19 9.21
CA ARG A 128 26.79 -6.17 9.81
C ARG A 128 27.56 -7.47 9.52
N SER A 129 26.89 -8.62 9.69
CA SER A 129 27.52 -9.94 9.46
C SER A 129 27.90 -10.19 8.00
N SER A 130 27.15 -9.60 7.06
CA SER A 130 27.41 -9.71 5.62
C SER A 130 28.44 -8.70 5.10
N VAL A 131 29.10 -7.94 6.00
CA VAL A 131 30.06 -6.86 5.68
C VAL A 131 29.45 -5.75 4.80
N LYS A 132 28.13 -5.75 4.62
CA LYS A 132 27.41 -4.72 3.86
C LYS A 132 27.35 -3.40 4.64
N LEU A 133 27.24 -3.46 5.97
CA LEU A 133 27.14 -2.27 6.83
C LEU A 133 28.45 -1.96 7.55
N GLY A 134 29.15 -0.94 7.07
CA GLY A 134 30.38 -0.41 7.68
C GLY A 134 30.12 0.63 8.79
N ILE A 135 31.21 1.26 9.25
CA ILE A 135 31.19 2.31 10.31
C ILE A 135 30.35 3.52 9.91
N SER A 136 30.26 3.82 8.61
CA SER A 136 29.50 4.94 8.06
C SER A 136 27.98 4.81 8.22
N LYS A 137 27.47 3.65 8.67
CA LYS A 137 26.04 3.29 8.67
C LYS A 137 25.37 3.52 7.30
N LYS A 138 26.12 3.44 6.19
CA LYS A 138 25.61 3.61 4.81
C LYS A 138 25.81 2.37 3.97
N ILE A 139 24.85 2.10 3.09
CA ILE A 139 24.90 1.07 2.04
C ILE A 139 24.51 1.74 0.73
N GLY A 140 25.49 1.99 -0.14
CA GLY A 140 25.30 2.82 -1.32
C GLY A 140 24.84 4.22 -0.92
N LEU A 141 23.68 4.64 -1.45
CA LEU A 141 23.04 5.91 -1.08
C LEU A 141 22.26 5.83 0.24
N TRP A 142 21.82 4.63 0.65
CA TRP A 142 21.00 4.48 1.83
C TRP A 142 21.79 4.77 3.11
N ARG A 143 21.31 5.72 3.90
CA ARG A 143 21.62 5.81 5.33
C ARG A 143 20.73 4.83 6.07
N ILE A 144 21.35 3.88 6.76
CA ILE A 144 20.65 2.88 7.57
C ILE A 144 20.25 3.51 8.90
N ILE A 145 18.97 3.49 9.22
CA ILE A 145 18.39 3.99 10.47
C ILE A 145 17.89 2.78 11.26
N VAL A 146 18.50 2.52 12.41
CA VAL A 146 18.13 1.35 13.23
C VAL A 146 17.06 1.77 14.21
N THR A 147 15.95 1.03 14.20
CA THR A 147 14.82 1.28 15.10
C THR A 147 14.72 0.15 16.12
N ARG A 148 14.47 0.52 17.38
CA ARG A 148 14.41 -0.37 18.55
C ARG A 148 13.07 -0.21 19.26
N ASN A 149 12.80 -1.08 20.23
CA ASN A 149 11.57 -1.05 21.05
C ASN A 149 10.29 -1.04 20.21
N LEU A 150 10.27 -1.80 19.12
CA LEU A 150 9.22 -1.73 18.11
C LEU A 150 7.83 -2.00 18.71
N PRO A 151 6.78 -1.28 18.27
CA PRO A 151 5.50 -1.31 18.96
C PRO A 151 4.63 -2.50 18.54
N TYR A 152 5.04 -3.21 17.49
CA TYR A 152 4.31 -4.34 16.93
C TYR A 152 5.23 -5.54 16.74
N LYS A 153 4.70 -6.73 17.05
CA LYS A 153 5.36 -8.01 16.75
C LYS A 153 5.37 -8.32 15.24
N ASP A 154 4.34 -7.88 14.52
CA ASP A 154 4.25 -8.04 13.06
C ASP A 154 5.15 -7.00 12.36
N ALA A 155 6.25 -7.47 11.78
CA ALA A 155 7.18 -6.65 10.99
C ALA A 155 6.49 -5.89 9.86
N ARG A 156 5.41 -6.43 9.27
CA ARG A 156 4.66 -5.74 8.21
C ARG A 156 3.87 -4.55 8.76
N ARG A 157 3.34 -4.67 9.98
CA ARG A 157 2.68 -3.56 10.70
C ARG A 157 3.70 -2.50 11.11
N THR A 158 4.86 -2.89 11.63
CA THR A 158 5.98 -1.99 11.92
C THR A 158 6.42 -1.22 10.68
N GLY A 159 6.49 -1.89 9.53
CA GLY A 159 6.76 -1.26 8.23
C GLY A 159 5.80 -0.14 7.84
N LYS A 160 4.61 -0.07 8.43
CA LYS A 160 3.64 1.00 8.16
C LYS A 160 3.99 2.31 8.85
N ILE A 161 4.81 2.28 9.90
CA ILE A 161 5.26 3.48 10.61
C ILE A 161 6.10 4.37 9.66
N PRO A 162 7.27 3.93 9.14
CA PRO A 162 8.04 4.75 8.22
C PRO A 162 7.39 4.85 6.84
N LYS A 163 6.34 4.08 6.53
CA LYS A 163 5.58 4.23 5.27
C LYS A 163 4.59 5.40 5.31
N LEU A 164 3.78 5.47 6.36
CA LEU A 164 2.68 6.41 6.47
C LEU A 164 3.08 7.65 7.29
N LEU A 165 4.02 7.52 8.23
CA LEU A 165 4.37 8.56 9.18
C LEU A 165 5.72 9.23 8.91
N LEU A 166 6.23 9.23 7.66
CA LEU A 166 7.48 9.94 7.32
C LEU A 166 7.47 11.41 7.71
N HIS A 167 6.32 12.07 7.58
CA HIS A 167 6.16 13.46 7.96
C HIS A 167 6.30 13.70 9.48
N ARG A 168 6.16 12.65 10.30
CA ARG A 168 6.48 12.68 11.75
C ARG A 168 7.95 12.39 12.02
N LEU A 169 8.54 11.49 11.24
CA LEU A 169 9.94 11.04 11.42
C LEU A 169 10.96 12.01 10.83
N VAL A 170 10.62 12.70 9.75
CA VAL A 170 11.50 13.59 8.98
C VAL A 170 10.81 14.97 8.85
N PRO A 171 10.65 15.70 9.97
CA PRO A 171 9.73 16.84 10.06
C PRO A 171 10.11 18.03 9.15
N ASN A 172 11.37 18.13 8.74
CA ASN A 172 11.89 19.21 7.89
C ASN A 172 11.91 18.84 6.39
N ALA A 173 11.55 17.61 6.04
CA ALA A 173 11.33 17.24 4.64
C ALA A 173 10.04 17.87 4.13
N ARG A 174 10.09 18.42 2.92
CA ARG A 174 8.92 18.97 2.24
C ARG A 174 8.23 17.93 1.34
N TYR A 175 8.99 17.01 0.79
CA TYR A 175 8.49 15.93 -0.06
C TYR A 175 9.06 14.60 0.38
N SER A 176 8.25 13.54 0.29
CA SER A 176 8.69 12.17 0.49
C SER A 176 8.31 11.27 -0.67
N ILE A 177 9.22 10.35 -1.02
CA ILE A 177 8.95 9.19 -1.86
C ILE A 177 9.17 7.95 -1.00
N TRP A 178 8.09 7.27 -0.62
CA TRP A 178 8.16 5.94 -0.02
C TRP A 178 8.32 4.88 -1.09
N ILE A 179 9.16 3.88 -0.84
CA ILE A 179 9.40 2.73 -1.69
C ILE A 179 9.48 1.48 -0.79
N ASP A 180 8.67 0.44 -1.05
CA ASP A 180 8.78 -0.82 -0.31
C ASP A 180 10.15 -1.50 -0.54
N GLY A 181 10.72 -2.17 0.46
CA GLY A 181 12.08 -2.72 0.43
C GLY A 181 12.40 -3.68 -0.73
N LYS A 182 11.39 -4.41 -1.23
CA LYS A 182 11.50 -5.28 -2.42
C LYS A 182 11.74 -4.53 -3.74
N LEU A 183 11.68 -3.21 -3.76
CA LEU A 183 11.79 -2.41 -4.98
C LEU A 183 13.16 -1.72 -5.08
N GLU A 184 13.65 -1.60 -6.31
CA GLU A 184 14.83 -0.84 -6.69
C GLU A 184 14.38 0.45 -7.40
N LEU A 185 14.77 1.62 -6.87
CA LEU A 185 14.53 2.91 -7.52
C LEU A 185 15.48 3.09 -8.71
N VAL A 186 14.96 3.40 -9.90
CA VAL A 186 15.77 3.51 -11.13
C VAL A 186 15.61 4.84 -11.88
N VAL A 187 14.91 5.81 -11.28
CA VAL A 187 14.74 7.15 -11.83
C VAL A 187 14.98 8.18 -10.73
N ASP A 188 15.51 9.34 -11.12
CA ASP A 188 15.82 10.42 -10.20
C ASP A 188 14.57 10.94 -9.44
N PRO A 189 14.65 11.14 -8.11
CA PRO A 189 13.54 11.59 -7.28
C PRO A 189 12.84 12.86 -7.77
N TYR A 190 13.58 13.84 -8.30
CA TYR A 190 12.96 15.08 -8.77
C TYR A 190 12.11 14.89 -10.03
N GLN A 191 12.47 13.93 -10.90
CA GLN A 191 11.64 13.60 -12.08
C GLN A 191 10.34 12.93 -11.65
N ILE A 192 10.37 12.11 -10.59
CA ILE A 192 9.18 11.48 -10.01
C ILE A 192 8.27 12.56 -9.41
N LEU A 193 8.82 13.48 -8.61
CA LEU A 193 8.07 14.60 -8.02
C LEU A 193 7.46 15.49 -9.11
N GLU A 194 8.23 15.82 -10.15
CA GLU A 194 7.74 16.62 -11.28
C GLU A 194 6.55 15.94 -11.96
N ARG A 195 6.69 14.65 -12.31
CA ARG A 195 5.67 13.91 -13.04
C ARG A 195 4.40 13.70 -12.23
N PHE A 196 4.52 13.28 -10.97
CA PHE A 196 3.36 12.78 -10.21
C PHE A 196 2.72 13.80 -9.28
N LEU A 197 3.44 14.87 -8.90
CA LEU A 197 2.91 15.95 -8.06
C LEU A 197 2.82 17.28 -8.81
N TRP A 198 3.94 17.77 -9.36
CA TRP A 198 3.99 19.16 -9.84
C TRP A 198 3.18 19.38 -11.12
N ARG A 199 3.31 18.50 -12.11
CA ARG A 199 2.55 18.59 -13.38
C ARG A 199 1.07 18.30 -13.22
N THR A 200 0.69 17.53 -12.22
CA THR A 200 -0.69 17.15 -11.91
C THR A 200 -1.34 18.08 -10.88
N ASN A 201 -0.57 19.04 -10.33
CA ASN A 201 -1.01 19.91 -9.24
C ASN A 201 -1.56 19.11 -8.04
N ALA A 202 -0.93 17.97 -7.74
CA ALA A 202 -1.30 17.08 -6.64
C ALA A 202 -0.31 17.20 -5.47
N THR A 203 -0.79 16.95 -4.26
CA THR A 203 0.05 16.89 -3.05
C THR A 203 0.22 15.46 -2.54
N PHE A 204 -0.52 14.52 -3.09
CA PHE A 204 -0.40 13.10 -2.82
C PHE A 204 -0.63 12.28 -4.09
N ALA A 205 0.27 11.35 -4.37
CA ALA A 205 0.16 10.44 -5.49
C ALA A 205 0.52 9.00 -5.11
N ILE A 206 -0.27 8.06 -5.63
CA ILE A 206 -0.12 6.62 -5.38
C ILE A 206 -0.61 5.84 -6.60
N SER A 207 0.04 4.72 -6.91
CA SER A 207 -0.41 3.86 -7.99
C SER A 207 -1.67 3.08 -7.59
N LYS A 208 -2.59 2.84 -8.53
CA LYS A 208 -3.63 1.84 -8.35
C LYS A 208 -3.06 0.43 -8.42
N HIS A 209 -3.72 -0.51 -7.77
CA HIS A 209 -3.37 -1.91 -7.86
C HIS A 209 -3.64 -2.47 -9.28
N TYR A 210 -2.75 -3.35 -9.76
CA TYR A 210 -2.66 -3.73 -11.17
C TYR A 210 -3.75 -4.69 -11.67
N ARG A 211 -4.53 -5.27 -10.75
CA ARG A 211 -5.59 -6.26 -11.06
C ARG A 211 -6.89 -5.99 -10.32
N ARG A 212 -6.79 -5.77 -9.02
CA ARG A 212 -7.93 -5.56 -8.12
C ARG A 212 -8.16 -4.06 -7.92
N PHE A 213 -9.41 -3.63 -8.10
CA PHE A 213 -9.83 -2.23 -7.95
C PHE A 213 -10.87 -2.04 -6.85
N ASP A 214 -11.50 -3.12 -6.42
CA ASP A 214 -12.50 -3.16 -5.38
C ASP A 214 -11.89 -3.72 -4.08
N VAL A 215 -12.11 -3.01 -2.97
CA VAL A 215 -11.66 -3.38 -1.62
C VAL A 215 -12.20 -4.72 -1.14
N PHE A 216 -13.43 -5.11 -1.50
CA PHE A 216 -14.01 -6.41 -1.16
C PHE A 216 -13.28 -7.54 -1.89
N VAL A 217 -12.94 -7.33 -3.17
CA VAL A 217 -12.14 -8.28 -3.95
C VAL A 217 -10.71 -8.37 -3.40
N GLU A 218 -10.13 -7.25 -2.96
CA GLU A 218 -8.84 -7.25 -2.26
C GLU A 218 -8.91 -8.03 -0.94
N ALA A 219 -9.96 -7.88 -0.15
CA ALA A 219 -10.14 -8.62 1.10
C ALA A 219 -10.18 -10.15 0.87
N GLU A 220 -10.98 -10.61 -0.08
CA GLU A 220 -11.02 -12.03 -0.46
C GLU A 220 -9.66 -12.54 -0.95
N ALA A 221 -8.94 -11.73 -1.75
CA ALA A 221 -7.60 -12.09 -2.20
C ALA A 221 -6.58 -12.16 -1.05
N ASN A 222 -6.72 -11.34 0.00
CA ASN A 222 -5.88 -11.41 1.19
C ASN A 222 -6.14 -12.68 2.01
N LYS A 223 -7.41 -13.07 2.15
CA LYS A 223 -7.83 -14.31 2.81
C LYS A 223 -7.32 -15.54 2.05
N ALA A 224 -7.54 -15.59 0.75
CA ALA A 224 -7.09 -16.69 -0.11
C ALA A 224 -5.56 -16.86 -0.11
N ALA A 225 -4.81 -15.76 0.02
CA ALA A 225 -3.36 -15.77 0.13
C ALA A 225 -2.84 -15.90 1.58
N SER A 226 -3.72 -16.11 2.56
CA SER A 226 -3.41 -16.22 4.00
C SER A 226 -2.51 -15.10 4.51
N LYS A 227 -2.75 -13.86 4.04
CA LYS A 227 -1.90 -12.71 4.37
C LYS A 227 -2.18 -12.11 5.74
N TYR A 228 -3.34 -12.40 6.30
CA TYR A 228 -3.76 -12.06 7.65
C TYR A 228 -4.85 -13.04 8.08
N ASP A 229 -5.17 -13.07 9.37
CA ASP A 229 -6.30 -13.86 9.88
C ASP A 229 -7.62 -13.47 9.18
N ASN A 230 -8.36 -14.48 8.71
CA ASN A 230 -9.56 -14.29 7.91
C ASN A 230 -10.67 -13.59 8.71
N ALA A 231 -10.89 -13.99 9.97
CA ALA A 231 -11.92 -13.41 10.82
C ALA A 231 -11.66 -11.92 11.09
N SER A 232 -10.39 -11.54 11.26
CA SER A 232 -9.98 -10.14 11.41
C SER A 232 -10.23 -9.31 10.14
N ILE A 233 -10.01 -9.89 8.95
CA ILE A 233 -10.33 -9.23 7.67
C ILE A 233 -11.84 -9.06 7.53
N ASP A 234 -12.61 -10.11 7.79
CA ASP A 234 -14.07 -10.08 7.69
C ASP A 234 -14.65 -9.03 8.65
N PHE A 235 -14.16 -8.99 9.89
CA PHE A 235 -14.55 -7.98 10.87
C PHE A 235 -14.27 -6.54 10.37
N GLN A 236 -13.08 -6.28 9.81
CA GLN A 236 -12.74 -4.97 9.25
C GLN A 236 -13.68 -4.58 8.10
N ILE A 237 -13.95 -5.50 7.18
CA ILE A 237 -14.82 -5.26 6.02
C ILE A 237 -16.26 -5.02 6.46
N GLU A 238 -16.81 -5.84 7.36
CA GLU A 238 -18.16 -5.65 7.88
C GLU A 238 -18.31 -4.36 8.67
N PHE A 239 -17.26 -3.95 9.41
CA PHE A 239 -17.22 -2.63 10.05
C PHE A 239 -17.33 -1.51 9.01
N TYR A 240 -16.54 -1.56 7.93
CA TYR A 240 -16.61 -0.53 6.90
C TYR A 240 -17.91 -0.53 6.10
N LYS A 241 -18.52 -1.70 5.84
CA LYS A 241 -19.85 -1.78 5.21
C LYS A 241 -20.91 -1.07 6.06
N LYS A 242 -20.89 -1.28 7.39
CA LYS A 242 -21.79 -0.58 8.32
C LYS A 242 -21.58 0.93 8.33
N GLU A 243 -20.36 1.39 8.02
CA GLU A 243 -20.03 2.81 7.84
C GLU A 243 -20.31 3.34 6.42
N GLY A 244 -20.91 2.53 5.53
CA GLY A 244 -21.33 2.96 4.19
C GLY A 244 -20.33 2.66 3.06
N LEU A 245 -19.29 1.84 3.30
CA LEU A 245 -18.41 1.38 2.23
C LEU A 245 -19.19 0.49 1.26
N THR A 246 -19.20 0.89 -0.01
CA THR A 246 -19.89 0.19 -1.12
C THR A 246 -18.90 -0.29 -2.17
N PRO A 247 -19.26 -1.31 -3.00
CA PRO A 247 -18.39 -1.82 -4.05
C PRO A 247 -17.87 -0.72 -4.97
N TYR A 248 -16.67 -0.92 -5.51
CA TYR A 248 -16.09 0.06 -6.42
C TYR A 248 -16.95 0.15 -7.69
N THR A 249 -17.23 1.38 -8.13
CA THR A 249 -17.90 1.66 -9.39
C THR A 249 -17.26 2.89 -10.06
N GLU A 250 -17.46 3.04 -11.37
CA GLU A 250 -16.97 4.20 -12.13
C GLU A 250 -17.58 5.54 -11.66
N ALA A 251 -18.63 5.51 -10.83
CA ALA A 251 -19.17 6.71 -10.19
C ALA A 251 -18.16 7.42 -9.26
N LYS A 252 -17.09 6.73 -8.83
CA LYS A 252 -16.00 7.32 -8.03
C LYS A 252 -14.96 8.06 -8.87
N LEU A 253 -15.11 8.14 -10.19
CA LEU A 253 -14.20 8.92 -11.04
C LEU A 253 -14.10 10.39 -10.55
N PRO A 254 -12.91 11.02 -10.63
CA PRO A 254 -11.71 10.55 -11.32
C PRO A 254 -10.86 9.52 -10.55
N LEU A 255 -11.29 9.03 -9.37
CA LEU A 255 -10.60 7.96 -8.67
C LEU A 255 -10.84 6.60 -9.35
N ILE A 256 -9.78 6.06 -9.94
CA ILE A 256 -9.82 4.87 -10.79
C ILE A 256 -9.73 3.53 -10.03
N SER A 257 -9.69 3.54 -8.69
CA SER A 257 -9.59 2.33 -7.85
C SER A 257 -9.82 2.63 -6.37
N ASP A 258 -10.41 1.70 -5.61
CA ASP A 258 -10.39 1.68 -4.13
C ASP A 258 -9.12 1.05 -3.58
N VAL A 259 -8.39 0.28 -4.39
CA VAL A 259 -7.23 -0.49 -3.97
C VAL A 259 -5.96 0.14 -4.53
N PRO A 260 -5.05 0.64 -3.69
CA PRO A 260 -3.76 1.13 -4.14
C PRO A 260 -2.76 -0.01 -4.29
N GLU A 261 -1.84 0.13 -5.22
CA GLU A 261 -0.54 -0.54 -5.14
C GLU A 261 0.34 0.33 -4.24
N GLY A 262 0.24 0.10 -2.94
CA GLY A 262 0.87 0.96 -1.94
C GLY A 262 2.39 0.84 -1.84
N CYS A 263 3.05 0.08 -2.72
CA CYS A 263 4.50 -0.10 -2.64
C CYS A 263 5.31 1.15 -3.05
N VAL A 264 4.65 2.18 -3.57
CA VAL A 264 5.20 3.53 -3.74
C VAL A 264 4.18 4.56 -3.30
N ILE A 265 4.62 5.58 -2.55
CA ILE A 265 3.81 6.78 -2.23
C ILE A 265 4.67 8.01 -2.51
N VAL A 266 4.15 8.96 -3.29
CA VAL A 266 4.80 10.24 -3.57
C VAL A 266 3.96 11.35 -2.92
N LYS A 267 4.56 12.17 -2.06
CA LYS A 267 3.79 13.08 -1.20
C LYS A 267 4.54 14.38 -0.95
N GLU A 268 3.84 15.51 -1.02
CA GLU A 268 4.26 16.78 -0.41
C GLU A 268 3.71 16.84 1.01
N HIS A 269 4.52 17.20 2.00
CA HIS A 269 4.13 17.26 3.40
C HIS A 269 3.38 18.57 3.72
N VAL A 270 2.13 18.63 3.28
CA VAL A 270 1.16 19.68 3.66
C VAL A 270 0.14 19.15 4.67
N PRO A 271 -0.49 19.99 5.51
CA PRO A 271 -1.39 19.56 6.57
C PRO A 271 -2.42 18.52 6.13
N ILE A 272 -3.14 18.74 5.03
CA ILE A 272 -4.17 17.79 4.57
C ILE A 272 -3.61 16.40 4.19
N SER A 273 -2.42 16.37 3.59
CA SER A 273 -1.79 15.13 3.15
C SER A 273 -1.20 14.36 4.33
N ASN A 274 -0.75 15.09 5.36
CA ASN A 274 -0.30 14.55 6.64
C ASN A 274 -1.48 13.94 7.39
N LEU A 275 -2.60 14.66 7.45
CA LEU A 275 -3.84 14.15 8.02
C LEU A 275 -4.27 12.85 7.35
N LEU A 276 -4.34 12.79 6.00
CA LEU A 276 -4.72 11.55 5.31
C LEU A 276 -3.86 10.36 5.76
N THR A 277 -2.53 10.53 5.79
CA THR A 277 -1.63 9.45 6.19
C THR A 277 -1.71 9.10 7.68
N CYS A 278 -2.02 10.06 8.56
CA CYS A 278 -2.33 9.79 9.97
C CYS A 278 -3.60 8.96 10.11
N LEU A 279 -4.68 9.37 9.45
CA LEU A 279 -5.96 8.67 9.49
C LEU A 279 -5.83 7.25 8.90
N TRP A 280 -5.11 7.11 7.79
CA TRP A 280 -4.84 5.81 7.18
C TRP A 280 -4.01 4.91 8.10
N PHE A 281 -2.98 5.45 8.75
CA PHE A 281 -2.22 4.71 9.76
C PHE A 281 -3.09 4.27 10.93
N ASN A 282 -3.98 5.14 11.43
CA ASN A 282 -4.88 4.81 12.53
C ASN A 282 -5.83 3.66 12.18
N GLU A 283 -6.32 3.58 10.94
CA GLU A 283 -7.10 2.43 10.48
C GLU A 283 -6.27 1.14 10.47
N VAL A 284 -5.00 1.22 10.05
CA VAL A 284 -4.08 0.07 10.06
C VAL A 284 -3.75 -0.37 11.48
N ASP A 285 -3.54 0.58 12.39
CA ASP A 285 -3.28 0.32 13.81
C ASP A 285 -4.51 -0.33 14.48
N ARG A 286 -5.71 0.17 14.17
CA ARG A 286 -6.96 -0.35 14.74
C ARG A 286 -7.30 -1.75 14.26
N PHE A 287 -7.22 -1.98 12.95
CA PHE A 287 -7.70 -3.21 12.31
C PHE A 287 -6.52 -4.14 11.95
N THR A 288 -6.33 -4.38 10.65
CA THR A 288 -5.30 -5.29 10.14
C THR A 288 -4.11 -4.52 9.57
N SER A 289 -2.95 -5.18 9.45
CA SER A 289 -1.76 -4.59 8.82
C SER A 289 -1.86 -4.45 7.30
N ARG A 290 -3.02 -4.77 6.71
CA ARG A 290 -3.31 -4.71 5.28
C ARG A 290 -3.82 -3.33 4.90
N ASP A 291 -2.89 -2.38 4.75
CA ASP A 291 -3.13 -1.00 4.35
C ASP A 291 -3.98 -0.82 3.08
N GLN A 292 -3.92 -1.78 2.14
CA GLN A 292 -4.77 -1.78 0.94
C GLN A 292 -6.28 -1.86 1.27
N ILE A 293 -6.66 -2.49 2.39
CA ILE A 293 -8.06 -2.65 2.81
C ILE A 293 -8.60 -1.38 3.47
N SER A 294 -7.77 -0.67 4.23
CA SER A 294 -8.19 0.56 4.93
C SER A 294 -8.11 1.82 4.08
N PHE A 295 -7.42 1.77 2.94
CA PHE A 295 -7.13 2.95 2.12
C PHE A 295 -8.40 3.66 1.64
N SER A 296 -9.35 2.94 1.05
CA SER A 296 -10.57 3.53 0.49
C SER A 296 -11.40 4.21 1.57
N THR A 297 -11.55 3.59 2.75
CA THR A 297 -12.26 4.18 3.89
C THR A 297 -11.63 5.49 4.34
N ALA A 298 -10.31 5.52 4.56
CA ALA A 298 -9.63 6.73 5.00
C ALA A 298 -9.71 7.84 3.93
N ARG A 299 -9.49 7.47 2.66
CA ARG A 299 -9.54 8.38 1.52
C ARG A 299 -10.95 8.97 1.33
N ASP A 300 -11.98 8.13 1.25
CA ASP A 300 -13.35 8.56 0.92
C ASP A 300 -13.90 9.50 1.99
N LYS A 301 -13.62 9.22 3.27
CA LYS A 301 -14.00 10.12 4.38
C LYS A 301 -13.28 11.46 4.35
N VAL A 302 -12.04 11.54 3.86
CA VAL A 302 -11.33 12.81 3.68
C VAL A 302 -11.87 13.57 2.47
N LEU A 303 -12.04 12.88 1.34
CA LEU A 303 -12.54 13.49 0.09
C LEU A 303 -14.01 13.95 0.18
N SER A 304 -14.81 13.35 1.07
CA SER A 304 -16.17 13.83 1.33
C SER A 304 -16.21 15.14 2.14
N ARG A 305 -15.06 15.63 2.61
CA ARG A 305 -14.97 16.82 3.48
C ARG A 305 -14.17 17.96 2.87
N VAL A 306 -13.21 17.63 2.00
CA VAL A 306 -12.33 18.62 1.37
C VAL A 306 -12.06 18.27 -0.09
N ASP A 307 -11.85 19.31 -0.90
CA ASP A 307 -11.32 19.17 -2.25
C ASP A 307 -9.81 18.88 -2.19
N PHE A 308 -9.46 17.63 -1.88
CA PHE A 308 -8.07 17.22 -1.73
C PHE A 308 -7.45 16.78 -3.05
N LYS A 309 -6.36 17.47 -3.42
CA LYS A 309 -5.58 17.25 -4.63
C LYS A 309 -4.83 15.91 -4.61
N PHE A 310 -5.54 14.87 -5.01
CA PHE A 310 -5.11 13.47 -4.98
C PHE A 310 -4.90 12.92 -6.40
N HIS A 311 -3.76 12.29 -6.67
CA HIS A 311 -3.45 11.70 -7.97
C HIS A 311 -3.25 10.17 -7.88
N MET A 312 -4.21 9.41 -8.42
CA MET A 312 -4.06 7.97 -8.56
C MET A 312 -3.57 7.62 -9.97
N PHE A 313 -2.33 7.13 -10.09
CA PHE A 313 -1.72 6.79 -11.39
C PHE A 313 -1.73 5.28 -11.67
N LEU A 314 -1.40 4.87 -12.89
CA LEU A 314 -1.44 3.46 -13.29
C LEU A 314 -0.22 2.68 -12.78
N ASP A 315 -0.38 1.38 -12.48
CA ASP A 315 0.74 0.52 -12.08
C ASP A 315 1.83 0.42 -13.17
N CYS A 316 1.47 0.51 -14.46
CA CYS A 316 2.47 0.55 -15.52
C CYS A 316 3.37 1.79 -15.43
N GLU A 317 2.85 2.92 -14.96
CA GLU A 317 3.65 4.12 -14.75
C GLU A 317 4.58 3.98 -13.55
N ARG A 318 4.14 3.29 -12.49
CA ARG A 318 4.99 2.90 -11.37
C ARG A 318 6.22 2.12 -11.85
N ARG A 319 6.00 1.13 -12.72
CA ARG A 319 7.06 0.27 -13.27
C ARG A 319 8.08 1.01 -14.14
N ASN A 320 7.82 2.26 -14.54
CA ASN A 320 8.79 3.07 -15.26
C ASN A 320 9.91 3.61 -14.36
N PHE A 321 9.71 3.66 -13.04
CA PHE A 321 10.68 4.24 -12.11
C PHE A 321 11.08 3.34 -10.95
N VAL A 322 10.45 2.18 -10.77
CA VAL A 322 10.88 1.14 -9.84
C VAL A 322 10.89 -0.24 -10.49
N ILE A 323 11.90 -1.04 -10.14
CA ILE A 323 12.01 -2.46 -10.52
C ILE A 323 11.68 -3.33 -9.32
N GLN A 324 10.76 -4.27 -9.46
CA GLN A 324 10.44 -5.21 -8.40
C GLN A 324 11.43 -6.38 -8.38
N LYS A 325 12.05 -6.60 -7.23
CA LYS A 325 12.88 -7.77 -6.96
C LYS A 325 12.08 -8.83 -6.20
N TYR A 326 12.65 -10.02 -6.10
CA TYR A 326 12.09 -11.10 -5.31
C TYR A 326 12.39 -10.88 -3.82
N HIS A 327 11.48 -11.35 -2.98
CA HIS A 327 11.70 -11.43 -1.54
C HIS A 327 12.86 -12.37 -1.24
N ARG A 328 13.51 -12.15 -0.09
CA ARG A 328 14.76 -12.83 0.26
C ARG A 328 14.59 -14.34 0.41
N ASP A 329 13.47 -14.80 0.93
CA ASP A 329 13.12 -16.21 1.07
C ASP A 329 13.12 -16.95 -0.28
N LEU A 330 12.51 -16.35 -1.31
CA LEU A 330 12.48 -16.90 -2.65
C LEU A 330 13.87 -16.88 -3.30
N LEU A 331 14.67 -15.83 -3.07
CA LEU A 331 16.06 -15.79 -3.54
C LEU A 331 16.90 -16.91 -2.91
N LEU A 332 16.73 -17.18 -1.62
CA LEU A 332 17.41 -18.28 -0.92
C LEU A 332 16.97 -19.65 -1.46
N GLN A 333 15.68 -19.83 -1.75
CA GLN A 333 15.16 -21.06 -2.36
C GLN A 333 15.74 -21.28 -3.77
N LEU A 334 15.84 -20.23 -4.59
CA LEU A 334 16.42 -20.29 -5.94
C LEU A 334 17.93 -20.56 -5.92
N ALA A 335 18.65 -20.11 -4.89
CA ALA A 335 20.09 -20.30 -4.74
C ALA A 335 20.49 -21.69 -4.19
N ALA A 336 19.54 -22.47 -3.68
CA ALA A 336 19.81 -23.79 -3.12
C ALA A 336 20.14 -24.82 -4.23
N PRO A 337 21.28 -25.53 -4.18
CA PRO A 337 21.62 -26.56 -5.15
C PRO A 337 20.57 -27.70 -5.14
N GLY A 338 19.89 -27.92 -6.26
CA GLY A 338 18.91 -29.02 -6.43
C GLY A 338 17.43 -28.61 -6.50
N ALA A 339 17.09 -27.31 -6.47
CA ALA A 339 15.73 -26.84 -6.65
C ALA A 339 15.23 -27.04 -8.11
N ARG A 340 14.73 -28.23 -8.43
CA ARG A 340 13.90 -28.45 -9.63
C ARG A 340 12.54 -27.79 -9.39
N ILE A 341 12.28 -26.66 -10.05
CA ILE A 341 10.94 -26.08 -10.10
C ILE A 341 10.18 -26.76 -11.25
N HIS A 342 9.27 -27.67 -10.91
CA HIS A 342 8.11 -27.91 -11.77
C HIS A 342 7.05 -26.87 -11.38
N PRO A 343 6.70 -25.90 -12.23
CA PRO A 343 5.48 -25.15 -12.02
C PRO A 343 4.31 -26.14 -12.18
N PRO A 344 3.33 -26.21 -11.24
CA PRO A 344 2.10 -26.91 -11.55
C PRO A 344 1.45 -26.21 -12.75
N PRO A 345 0.97 -26.95 -13.76
CA PRO A 345 0.31 -26.33 -14.90
C PRO A 345 -0.92 -25.55 -14.42
N PRO A 346 -1.30 -24.45 -15.09
CA PRO A 346 -2.52 -23.74 -14.75
C PRO A 346 -3.70 -24.71 -14.88
N SER A 347 -4.44 -24.91 -13.80
CA SER A 347 -5.69 -25.66 -13.82
C SER A 347 -6.68 -24.92 -14.73
N LEU A 348 -7.01 -25.54 -15.85
CA LEU A 348 -8.10 -25.11 -16.72
C LEU A 348 -9.42 -25.23 -15.93
N PRO A 349 -10.38 -24.30 -16.11
CA PRO A 349 -11.68 -24.42 -15.48
C PRO A 349 -12.42 -25.64 -16.04
N VAL A 350 -12.73 -26.60 -15.17
CA VAL A 350 -13.66 -27.68 -15.49
C VAL A 350 -15.06 -27.06 -15.54
N LEU A 351 -15.65 -27.08 -16.72
CA LEU A 351 -17.04 -26.75 -16.95
C LEU A 351 -17.89 -27.93 -16.42
N GLU A 352 -18.33 -27.87 -15.17
CA GLU A 352 -19.33 -28.82 -14.67
C GLU A 352 -20.71 -28.42 -15.18
N THR A 353 -21.14 -29.07 -16.25
CA THR A 353 -22.56 -29.19 -16.59
C THR A 353 -23.25 -30.07 -15.56
N SER A 354 -24.00 -29.45 -14.64
CA SER A 354 -24.94 -30.14 -13.75
C SER A 354 -26.30 -30.27 -14.43
N LEU A 355 -26.76 -31.51 -14.60
CA LEU A 355 -28.16 -31.87 -14.86
C LEU A 355 -28.49 -33.14 -14.05
N PRO A 356 -29.76 -33.36 -13.68
CA PRO A 356 -30.18 -33.35 -12.28
C PRO A 356 -30.32 -34.74 -11.63
N GLU A 357 -30.42 -34.69 -10.30
CA GLU A 357 -30.59 -35.78 -9.35
C GLU A 357 -31.65 -36.81 -9.75
N LYS A 358 -31.28 -38.10 -9.67
CA LYS A 358 -32.21 -39.23 -9.67
C LYS A 358 -32.71 -39.47 -8.25
N VAL A 359 -33.97 -39.13 -8.02
CA VAL A 359 -34.78 -39.60 -6.90
C VAL A 359 -35.13 -41.08 -7.11
N VAL A 360 -34.97 -41.84 -6.03
CA VAL A 360 -35.33 -43.24 -5.86
C VAL A 360 -36.84 -43.42 -5.97
N THR A 361 -37.32 -44.30 -6.84
CA THR A 361 -38.61 -44.98 -6.67
C THR A 361 -38.58 -46.40 -7.26
N SER A 362 -39.38 -47.24 -6.62
CA SER A 362 -39.47 -48.69 -6.63
C SER A 362 -40.02 -49.31 -7.93
N SER A 363 -39.73 -50.62 -8.03
CA SER A 363 -40.34 -51.66 -8.87
C SER A 363 -41.78 -51.41 -9.37
N ASP A 364 -42.03 -51.56 -10.67
CA ASP A 364 -42.87 -52.67 -11.19
C ASP A 364 -42.87 -52.79 -12.73
N ARG A 365 -42.73 -54.05 -13.16
CA ARG A 365 -43.25 -54.81 -14.32
C ARG A 365 -43.58 -54.17 -15.70
N THR A 366 -43.23 -54.99 -16.71
CA THR A 366 -43.86 -55.25 -18.05
C THR A 366 -43.52 -54.42 -19.29
N GLY A 367 -43.05 -55.13 -20.34
CA GLY A 367 -43.52 -54.97 -21.73
C GLY A 367 -42.54 -54.36 -22.76
N PRO A 368 -42.26 -55.02 -23.91
CA PRO A 368 -41.18 -54.64 -24.82
C PRO A 368 -41.62 -53.86 -26.08
N GLY A 369 -40.69 -53.12 -26.71
CA GLY A 369 -40.90 -52.54 -28.04
C GLY A 369 -39.69 -51.77 -28.60
N LYS A 370 -38.92 -52.41 -29.47
CA LYS A 370 -37.96 -51.85 -30.44
C LYS A 370 -38.72 -51.25 -31.66
N PRO A 371 -38.08 -50.65 -32.71
CA PRO A 371 -36.79 -49.95 -32.88
C PRO A 371 -36.88 -48.70 -33.84
N SER A 372 -35.72 -48.22 -34.34
CA SER A 372 -35.48 -47.60 -35.69
C SER A 372 -35.28 -46.07 -35.71
N ARG A 373 -34.04 -45.56 -35.89
CA ARG A 373 -33.27 -45.18 -37.12
C ARG A 373 -33.56 -43.77 -37.68
N ASP A 374 -32.44 -43.06 -37.90
CA ASP A 374 -32.03 -42.24 -39.08
C ASP A 374 -31.54 -40.83 -38.69
N ARG A 375 -30.25 -40.46 -38.78
CA ARG A 375 -29.31 -40.20 -39.92
C ARG A 375 -29.49 -38.80 -40.56
N ILE A 376 -28.33 -38.16 -40.86
CA ILE A 376 -28.06 -36.99 -41.76
C ILE A 376 -28.05 -35.61 -41.04
N SER A 377 -27.26 -34.57 -41.38
CA SER A 377 -25.91 -34.30 -41.95
C SER A 377 -25.85 -32.78 -42.22
N GLY A 378 -24.68 -32.14 -42.04
CA GLY A 378 -24.31 -30.83 -42.63
C GLY A 378 -24.78 -29.58 -41.86
N SER A 379 -24.12 -28.42 -41.85
CA SER A 379 -23.00 -27.87 -42.62
C SER A 379 -22.49 -26.60 -41.91
N LYS A 380 -21.16 -26.38 -41.94
CA LYS A 380 -20.47 -25.16 -41.47
C LYS A 380 -20.60 -24.01 -42.48
N ARG A 381 -20.59 -22.74 -42.01
CA ARG A 381 -20.06 -21.58 -42.77
C ARG A 381 -19.54 -20.47 -41.85
N HIS A 382 -18.27 -20.14 -42.03
CA HIS A 382 -17.59 -18.94 -41.54
C HIS A 382 -17.90 -17.73 -42.45
N ARG A 383 -17.81 -16.50 -41.91
CA ARG A 383 -17.74 -15.26 -42.70
C ARG A 383 -16.58 -14.38 -42.24
N LYS A 384 -15.91 -13.76 -43.21
CA LYS A 384 -14.63 -13.03 -43.16
C LYS A 384 -14.88 -11.53 -43.41
N VAL A 385 -13.96 -10.71 -42.89
CA VAL A 385 -13.85 -9.23 -42.91
C VAL A 385 -13.52 -8.65 -44.30
N VAL A 386 -13.90 -7.39 -44.57
CA VAL A 386 -13.37 -6.52 -45.64
C VAL A 386 -13.17 -5.08 -45.12
N ALA A 387 -12.13 -4.40 -45.62
CA ALA A 387 -11.72 -3.02 -45.34
C ALA A 387 -11.58 -2.18 -46.63
N GLY A 388 -11.58 -0.83 -46.50
CA GLY A 388 -11.21 0.20 -47.51
C GLY A 388 -12.42 0.89 -48.20
N SER A 389 -12.48 2.20 -48.50
CA SER A 389 -11.46 3.24 -48.68
C SER A 389 -12.08 4.67 -48.75
N LYS A 390 -11.27 5.68 -48.35
CA LYS A 390 -11.07 7.09 -48.77
C LYS A 390 -12.17 8.00 -49.44
N TYR A 391 -12.27 9.22 -48.85
CA TYR A 391 -12.34 10.61 -49.38
C TYR A 391 -13.25 11.02 -50.56
N ILE A 392 -13.97 12.15 -50.39
CA ILE A 392 -14.01 13.35 -51.27
C ILE A 392 -14.69 14.53 -50.52
N GLU A 393 -14.19 15.75 -50.80
CA GLU A 393 -14.60 17.08 -50.33
C GLU A 393 -15.97 17.59 -50.85
N GLY A 394 -16.50 18.62 -50.18
CA GLY A 394 -17.04 19.80 -50.89
C GLY A 394 -18.49 20.19 -50.60
N ARG A 395 -18.72 21.07 -49.62
CA ARG A 395 -19.10 22.49 -49.82
C ARG A 395 -19.24 23.22 -48.49
#